data_AF-A0A7W0U9K6-F1
#
_entry.id   AF-A0A7W0U9K6-F1
#
_cell.length_a   1.000
_cell.length_b   1.000
_cell.length_c   1.000
_cell.angle_alpha   90.00
_cell.angle_beta   90.00
_cell.angle_gamma   90.00
#
_symmetry.space_group_name_H-M   'P 1'
#
loop_
_entity.id
_entity.type
_entity.pdbx_description
1 polymer ?
#
loop_
_entity_poly.entity_id
_entity_poly.type
_entity_poly.pdbx_seq_one_letter_code
_entity_poly.pdbx_strand_id
1 'polypeptide(L)'
;MTDDRRLIEDLIPVEAINEVAQREKIGHAATHPRKLHLWWARRPLAAARAAVYATLVREDDVPEEARSAEYFRALCRWGAS
;
A
#
# COMPACT_ATOMS: atom_id res chain seq x y z
N MET A 1 -20.34 -2.97 -22.83
CA MET A 1 -20.03 -2.57 -21.44
C MET A 1 -18.58 -2.15 -21.45
N THR A 2 -18.30 -0.85 -21.38
CA THR A 2 -16.93 -0.38 -21.09
C THR A 2 -16.54 -0.99 -19.76
N ASP A 3 -15.45 -1.76 -19.73
CA ASP A 3 -14.93 -2.38 -18.52
C ASP A 3 -14.58 -1.24 -17.56
N ASP A 4 -15.35 -1.08 -16.49
CA ASP A 4 -15.12 -0.01 -15.49
C ASP A 4 -14.22 -0.53 -14.37
N ARG A 5 -13.24 -1.36 -14.73
CA ARG A 5 -12.41 -2.08 -13.77
C ARG A 5 -11.51 -1.10 -13.03
N ARG A 6 -11.46 -1.25 -11.70
CA ARG A 6 -10.54 -0.51 -10.84
C ARG A 6 -9.21 -1.25 -10.78
N LEU A 7 -8.13 -0.50 -10.61
CA LEU A 7 -6.79 -1.07 -10.51
C LEU A 7 -6.70 -2.12 -9.38
N ILE A 8 -7.43 -1.92 -8.27
CA ILE A 8 -7.49 -2.88 -7.15
C ILE A 8 -8.11 -4.23 -7.53
N GLU A 9 -8.93 -4.29 -8.58
CA GLU A 9 -9.60 -5.51 -9.06
C GLU A 9 -8.72 -6.31 -10.03
N ASP A 10 -7.79 -5.64 -10.71
CA ASP A 10 -6.84 -6.26 -11.64
C ASP A 10 -5.50 -6.59 -10.95
N LEU A 11 -4.84 -5.57 -10.38
CA LEU A 11 -3.49 -5.68 -9.85
C LEU A 11 -3.23 -4.73 -8.68
N ILE A 12 -2.91 -5.33 -7.52
CA ILE A 12 -2.35 -4.62 -6.37
C ILE A 12 -1.09 -5.36 -5.87
N PRO A 13 0.12 -4.77 -5.92
CA PRO A 13 1.36 -5.45 -5.56
C PRO A 13 1.52 -5.56 -4.04
N VAL A 14 0.85 -6.57 -3.45
CA VAL A 14 0.74 -6.77 -2.00
C VAL A 14 2.11 -6.89 -1.33
N GLU A 15 3.07 -7.58 -1.96
CA GLU A 15 4.41 -7.79 -1.41
C GLU A 15 5.16 -6.46 -1.21
N ALA A 16 5.24 -5.63 -2.26
CA ALA A 16 5.89 -4.32 -2.20
C ALA A 16 5.22 -3.37 -1.18
N ILE A 17 3.89 -3.37 -1.12
CA ILE A 17 3.13 -2.59 -0.13
C ILE A 17 3.45 -3.10 1.29
N ASN A 18 3.52 -4.42 1.47
CA ASN A 18 3.79 -5.06 2.75
C ASN A 18 5.20 -4.75 3.27
N GLU A 19 6.21 -4.72 2.38
CA GLU A 19 7.59 -4.31 2.69
C GLU A 19 7.64 -2.90 3.28
N VAL A 20 7.01 -1.92 2.61
CA VAL A 20 6.98 -0.53 3.08
C VAL A 20 6.18 -0.42 4.39
N ALA A 21 5.08 -1.16 4.50
CA ALA A 21 4.26 -1.19 5.71
C ALA A 21 4.94 -1.87 6.92
N GLN A 22 6.02 -2.66 6.75
CA GLN A 22 6.68 -3.37 7.86
C GLN A 22 7.14 -2.43 8.97
N ARG A 23 7.69 -1.27 8.61
CA ARG A 23 8.15 -0.28 9.60
C ARG A 23 7.02 0.17 10.53
N GLU A 24 5.82 0.33 9.99
CA GLU A 24 4.64 0.69 10.75
C GLU A 24 4.09 -0.50 11.55
N LYS A 25 4.20 -1.73 11.03
CA LYS A 25 3.76 -2.95 11.71
C LYS A 25 4.61 -3.29 12.92
N ILE A 26 5.93 -3.16 12.79
CA ILE A 26 6.91 -3.67 13.76
C ILE A 26 7.50 -2.54 14.63
N GLY A 27 7.50 -1.28 14.19
CA GLY A 27 8.06 -0.15 14.97
C GLY A 27 9.58 -0.19 15.18
N HIS A 28 10.14 0.88 15.75
CA HIS A 28 11.59 1.17 15.75
C HIS A 28 12.43 0.49 16.84
N ALA A 29 11.83 0.10 17.96
CA ALA A 29 12.58 -0.42 19.11
C ALA A 29 12.27 -1.92 19.32
N ALA A 30 13.27 -2.78 19.14
CA ALA A 30 13.16 -4.22 19.32
C ALA A 30 12.82 -4.63 20.77
N THR A 31 13.17 -3.78 21.74
CA THR A 31 13.13 -4.10 23.18
C THR A 31 12.14 -3.23 23.97
N HIS A 32 11.13 -2.65 23.32
CA HIS A 32 10.16 -1.80 24.02
C HIS A 32 8.90 -2.61 24.42
N PRO A 33 8.45 -2.58 25.69
CA PRO A 33 7.26 -3.31 26.17
C PRO A 33 5.98 -3.06 25.35
N ARG A 34 5.90 -1.91 24.68
CA ARG A 34 4.88 -1.54 23.68
C ARG A 34 4.68 -2.59 22.56
N LYS A 35 5.64 -3.49 22.31
CA LYS A 35 5.47 -4.61 21.35
C LYS A 35 4.63 -5.77 21.88
N LEU A 36 4.45 -5.90 23.19
CA LEU A 36 3.74 -7.05 23.80
C LEU A 36 2.26 -7.07 23.42
N HIS A 37 1.65 -5.89 23.28
CA HIS A 37 0.24 -5.76 22.94
C HIS A 37 0.06 -5.01 21.62
N LEU A 38 0.11 -5.76 20.52
CA LEU A 38 -0.29 -5.28 19.20
C LEU A 38 -1.76 -5.62 18.97
N TRP A 39 -2.60 -4.60 18.85
CA TRP A 39 -4.01 -4.78 18.50
C TRP A 39 -4.18 -5.39 17.10
N TRP A 40 -5.15 -6.29 16.95
CA TRP A 40 -5.38 -7.13 15.78
C TRP A 40 -5.84 -6.42 14.50
N ALA A 41 -5.91 -5.08 14.49
CA ALA A 41 -6.37 -4.31 13.32
C ALA A 41 -5.60 -3.00 13.15
N ARG A 42 -4.28 -3.08 13.07
CA ARG A 42 -3.45 -1.94 12.66
C ARG A 42 -3.77 -1.63 11.20
N ARG A 43 -3.99 -0.36 10.85
CA ARG A 43 -4.15 0.12 9.47
C ARG A 43 -2.86 0.85 9.05
N PRO A 44 -1.85 0.15 8.48
CA PRO A 44 -0.66 0.83 8.00
C PRO A 44 -1.03 1.88 6.95
N LEU A 45 -0.49 3.07 7.08
CA LEU A 45 -0.73 4.19 6.18
C LEU A 45 -0.29 3.85 4.76
N ALA A 46 0.85 3.15 4.62
CA ALA A 46 1.32 2.62 3.35
C ALA A 46 0.24 1.77 2.64
N ALA A 47 -0.35 0.80 3.35
CA ALA A 47 -1.38 -0.07 2.80
C ALA A 47 -2.70 0.67 2.52
N ALA A 48 -3.12 1.55 3.43
CA ALA A 48 -4.32 2.35 3.25
C ALA A 48 -4.22 3.27 2.02
N ARG A 49 -3.06 3.89 1.80
CA ARG A 49 -2.81 4.76 0.66
C ARG A 49 -2.86 4.01 -0.67
N ALA A 50 -2.20 2.85 -0.74
CA ALA A 50 -2.24 2.00 -1.92
C ALA A 50 -3.67 1.54 -2.24
N ALA A 51 -4.43 1.11 -1.23
CA ALA A 51 -5.81 0.66 -1.40
C ALA A 51 -6.73 1.79 -1.89
N VAL A 52 -6.62 2.99 -1.31
CA VAL A 52 -7.42 4.16 -1.73
C VAL A 52 -7.08 4.55 -3.18
N TYR A 53 -5.80 4.65 -3.52
CA TYR A 53 -5.39 4.93 -4.89
C TYR A 53 -5.96 3.90 -5.87
N ALA A 54 -5.72 2.61 -5.63
CA ALA A 54 -6.14 1.54 -6.52
C ALA A 54 -7.68 1.40 -6.62
N THR A 55 -8.43 1.89 -5.64
CA THR A 55 -9.92 1.92 -5.64
C THR A 55 -10.48 3.07 -6.47
N LEU A 56 -9.76 4.19 -6.56
CA LEU A 56 -10.23 5.39 -7.26
C LEU A 56 -9.80 5.42 -8.73
N VAL A 57 -8.77 4.65 -9.07
CA VAL A 57 -8.13 4.69 -10.36
C VAL A 57 -8.62 3.56 -11.24
N ARG A 58 -9.01 3.90 -12.47
CA ARG A 58 -9.39 2.96 -13.51
C ARG A 58 -8.17 2.26 -14.09
N GLU A 59 -8.32 0.99 -14.39
CA GLU A 59 -7.26 0.15 -14.97
C GLU A 59 -6.81 0.65 -16.35
N ASP A 60 -7.75 1.14 -17.16
CA ASP A 60 -7.49 1.63 -18.53
C ASP A 60 -6.93 3.06 -18.58
N ASP A 61 -7.10 3.85 -17.51
CA ASP A 61 -6.74 5.27 -17.49
C ASP A 61 -5.34 5.53 -16.89
N VAL A 62 -4.60 4.47 -16.52
CA VAL A 62 -3.28 4.61 -15.91
C VAL A 62 -2.13 4.45 -16.89
N PRO A 63 -1.03 5.22 -16.70
CA PRO A 63 0.24 4.92 -17.32
C PRO A 63 0.74 3.52 -16.90
N GLU A 64 1.47 2.84 -17.80
CA GLU A 64 2.04 1.51 -17.54
C GLU A 64 2.92 1.51 -16.28
N GLU A 65 3.59 2.62 -15.98
CA GLU A 65 4.42 2.76 -14.78
C GLU A 65 3.61 2.56 -13.49
N ALA A 66 2.35 2.97 -13.47
CA ALA A 66 1.47 2.83 -12.30
C ALA A 66 1.07 1.37 -12.03
N ARG A 67 1.25 0.47 -13.00
CA ARG A 67 1.09 -0.98 -12.81
C ARG A 67 2.33 -1.64 -12.19
N SER A 68 3.43 -0.89 -12.02
CA SER A 68 4.67 -1.43 -11.46
C SER A 68 4.66 -1.49 -9.93
N ALA A 69 5.33 -2.50 -9.37
CA ALA A 69 5.56 -2.60 -7.93
C ALA A 69 6.34 -1.38 -7.39
N GLU A 70 7.24 -0.82 -8.20
CA GLU A 70 8.07 0.33 -7.80
C GLU A 70 7.26 1.61 -7.65
N TYR A 71 6.25 1.81 -8.50
CA TYR A 71 5.29 2.91 -8.34
C TYR A 71 4.59 2.82 -6.99
N PHE A 72 4.10 1.64 -6.61
CA PHE A 72 3.48 1.45 -5.29
C PHE A 72 4.48 1.62 -4.14
N ARG A 73 5.75 1.21 -4.29
CA ARG A 73 6.78 1.48 -3.28
C ARG A 73 6.99 2.98 -3.09
N ALA A 74 7.07 3.74 -4.18
CA ALA A 74 7.20 5.19 -4.13
C ALA A 74 5.95 5.83 -3.50
N LEU A 75 4.76 5.49 -3.99
CA LEU A 75 3.47 5.97 -3.49
C LEU A 75 3.32 5.75 -1.97
N CYS A 76 3.73 4.58 -1.46
CA CYS A 76 3.62 4.22 -0.06
C CYS A 76 4.64 4.91 0.86
N ARG A 77 5.71 5.56 0.33
CA ARG A 77 6.69 6.28 1.15
C ARG A 77 6.17 7.67 1.54
N TRP A 78 6.64 8.17 2.68
CA TRP A 78 6.34 9.54 3.12
C TRP A 78 7.13 10.54 2.28
N GLY A 79 6.49 11.61 1.79
CA GLY A 79 7.13 12.65 0.98
C GLY A 79 7.35 12.29 -0.48
N ALA A 80 6.71 11.22 -0.99
CA ALA A 80 6.61 11.01 -2.43
C ALA A 80 5.62 12.03 -3.01
N SER A 81 6.16 13.00 -3.72
CA SER A 81 5.48 14.03 -4.50
C SER A 81 6.01 14.00 -5.91
#